data_AF-A3TPN9-F1
#
_entry.id   AF-A3TPN9-F1
#
_cell.length_a   1.000
_cell.length_b   1.000
_cell.length_c   1.000
_cell.angle_alpha   90.00
_cell.angle_beta   90.00
_cell.angle_gamma   90.00
#
_symmetry.space_group_name_H-M   'P 1'
#
loop_
_entity.id
_entity.type
_entity.pdbx_description
1 polymer ?
#
loop_
_entity_poly.entity_id
_entity_poly.type
_entity_poly.pdbx_seq_one_letter_code
_entity_poly.pdbx_strand_id
1 'polypeptide(L)'
;MAMKGYRRAQQEARELLDESSRGDLTSDDMIGCALRRDRLRRRESQRVYADHRGLSAAFIARLESRPGDLRLSAVLAGLESTAYGLAVVPDGIKACIAAELVDRTGASLAATIREVVQASGVSMRLFAESMGVPRMTLSRAQNDPTALKLSVVRAVLAAGRLSLVVSVRDGGMVMQPEDWDLGEIAAQARGGERRLAGHRVPVHTPEGPRWWWHTHEALTPGEVAPQWSTVGPDFIPDVPAYREVPRWIDQR
;
A
#
# COMPACT_ATOMS: atom_id res chain seq x y z
N MET A 1 -28.64 -6.28 -28.36
CA MET A 1 -28.53 -7.36 -27.36
C MET A 1 -27.10 -7.61 -26.86
N ALA A 2 -26.05 -7.47 -27.69
CA ALA A 2 -24.65 -7.71 -27.28
C ALA A 2 -24.11 -6.82 -26.12
N MET A 3 -24.57 -5.58 -25.97
CA MET A 3 -24.10 -4.67 -24.89
C MET A 3 -24.47 -5.11 -23.46
N LYS A 4 -25.54 -5.89 -23.27
CA LYS A 4 -26.01 -6.28 -21.93
C LYS A 4 -25.19 -7.45 -21.35
N GLY A 5 -24.74 -8.37 -22.20
CA GLY A 5 -23.78 -9.41 -21.83
C GLY A 5 -22.39 -8.85 -21.54
N TYR A 6 -21.96 -7.85 -22.31
CA TYR A 6 -20.66 -7.18 -22.13
C TYR A 6 -20.52 -6.52 -20.75
N ARG A 7 -21.50 -5.73 -20.31
CA ARG A 7 -21.46 -5.08 -18.98
C ARG A 7 -21.44 -6.08 -17.83
N ARG A 8 -22.15 -7.20 -17.97
CA ARG A 8 -22.17 -8.28 -16.97
C ARG A 8 -20.82 -8.99 -16.87
N ALA A 9 -20.22 -9.35 -18.00
CA ALA A 9 -18.89 -9.96 -18.01
C ALA A 9 -17.80 -9.01 -17.47
N GLN A 10 -17.90 -7.70 -17.74
CA GLN A 10 -17.01 -6.70 -17.15
C GLN A 10 -17.20 -6.56 -15.63
N GLN A 11 -18.43 -6.67 -15.15
CA GLN A 11 -18.74 -6.66 -13.72
C GLN A 11 -18.19 -7.90 -13.03
N GLU A 12 -18.43 -9.09 -13.58
CA GLU A 12 -17.95 -10.37 -13.04
C GLU A 12 -16.41 -10.45 -13.04
N ALA A 13 -15.75 -9.99 -14.11
CA ALA A 13 -14.28 -9.90 -14.15
C ALA A 13 -13.73 -8.88 -13.13
N ARG A 14 -14.45 -7.78 -12.91
CA ARG A 14 -14.10 -6.79 -11.89
C ARG A 14 -14.25 -7.38 -10.49
N GLU A 15 -15.33 -8.10 -10.22
CA GLU A 15 -15.61 -8.77 -8.94
C GLU A 15 -14.57 -9.86 -8.64
N LEU A 16 -14.17 -10.66 -9.64
CA LEU A 16 -13.10 -11.66 -9.48
C LEU A 16 -11.73 -11.03 -9.23
N LEU A 17 -11.39 -9.95 -9.95
CA LEU A 17 -10.18 -9.19 -9.69
C LEU A 17 -10.21 -8.52 -8.30
N ASP A 18 -11.38 -8.07 -7.86
CA ASP A 18 -11.59 -7.43 -6.56
C ASP A 18 -11.37 -8.42 -5.41
N GLU A 19 -12.00 -9.59 -5.50
CA GLU A 19 -11.91 -10.63 -4.47
C GLU A 19 -10.50 -11.24 -4.41
N SER A 20 -9.88 -11.51 -5.56
CA SER A 20 -8.51 -12.03 -5.60
C SER A 20 -7.45 -10.99 -5.20
N SER A 21 -7.67 -9.70 -5.49
CA SER A 21 -6.66 -8.68 -5.20
C SER A 21 -6.74 -8.14 -3.77
N ARG A 22 -7.92 -8.17 -3.14
CA ARG A 22 -8.11 -7.65 -1.77
C ARG A 22 -7.70 -8.63 -0.69
N GLY A 23 -7.85 -9.93 -0.91
CA GLY A 23 -7.53 -10.97 0.08
C GLY A 23 -6.07 -10.99 0.54
N ASP A 24 -5.14 -10.54 -0.30
CA ASP A 24 -3.70 -10.70 -0.10
C ASP A 24 -2.93 -9.39 0.11
N LEU A 25 -3.62 -8.25 0.28
CA LEU A 25 -2.94 -6.98 0.46
C LEU A 25 -2.10 -6.97 1.74
N THR A 26 -0.79 -6.93 1.55
CA THR A 26 0.13 -6.79 2.65
C THR A 26 0.17 -5.33 3.13
N SER A 27 0.70 -5.11 4.34
CA SER A 27 1.00 -3.75 4.80
C SER A 27 1.91 -2.98 3.84
N ASP A 28 2.77 -3.68 3.11
CA ASP A 28 3.68 -3.07 2.15
C ASP A 28 2.91 -2.51 0.95
N ASP A 29 1.94 -3.28 0.46
CA ASP A 29 1.04 -2.83 -0.61
C ASP A 29 0.21 -1.63 -0.15
N MET A 30 -0.31 -1.67 1.08
CA MET A 30 -1.08 -0.56 1.66
C MET A 30 -0.25 0.72 1.79
N ILE A 31 1.03 0.63 2.18
CA ILE A 31 1.94 1.80 2.22
C ILE A 31 2.12 2.35 0.80
N GLY A 32 2.30 1.48 -0.19
CA GLY A 32 2.40 1.87 -1.59
C GLY A 32 1.12 2.51 -2.12
N CYS A 33 -0.06 2.04 -1.70
CA CYS A 33 -1.35 2.66 -2.00
C CYS A 33 -1.47 4.05 -1.35
N ALA A 34 -1.13 4.19 -0.07
CA ALA A 34 -1.17 5.46 0.66
C ALA A 34 -0.36 6.56 -0.03
N LEU A 35 0.88 6.26 -0.43
CA LEU A 35 1.75 7.22 -1.12
C LEU A 35 1.21 7.60 -2.50
N ARG A 36 0.70 6.62 -3.25
CA ARG A 36 0.12 6.88 -4.58
C ARG A 36 -1.17 7.67 -4.49
N ARG A 37 -2.02 7.41 -3.50
CA ARG A 37 -3.24 8.18 -3.26
C ARG A 37 -2.93 9.64 -2.93
N ASP A 38 -1.96 9.89 -2.05
CA ASP A 38 -1.51 11.26 -1.75
C ASP A 38 -0.94 11.95 -2.99
N ARG A 39 -0.15 11.24 -3.79
CA ARG A 39 0.40 11.76 -5.06
C ARG A 39 -0.67 12.05 -6.11
N LEU A 40 -1.68 11.18 -6.23
CA LEU A 40 -2.83 11.36 -7.12
C LEU A 40 -3.67 12.58 -6.71
N ARG A 41 -3.93 12.73 -5.40
CA ARG A 41 -4.62 13.91 -4.83
C ARG A 41 -3.93 15.21 -5.21
N ARG A 42 -2.59 15.22 -5.21
CA ARG A 42 -1.76 16.36 -5.62
C ARG A 42 -1.57 16.50 -7.13
N ARG A 43 -1.96 15.49 -7.92
CA ARG A 43 -1.76 15.40 -9.38
C ARG A 43 -0.30 15.52 -9.80
N GLU A 44 0.61 15.00 -8.98
CA GLU A 44 2.06 15.15 -9.18
C GLU A 44 2.69 13.90 -9.80
N SER A 45 3.54 14.06 -10.81
CA SER A 45 4.40 12.98 -11.28
C SER A 45 5.32 12.48 -10.15
N GLN A 46 5.83 11.25 -10.24
CA GLN A 46 6.72 10.71 -9.21
C GLN A 46 7.96 11.59 -8.96
N ARG A 47 8.50 12.23 -10.00
CA ARG A 47 9.67 13.12 -9.88
C ARG A 47 9.31 14.42 -9.17
N VAL A 48 8.19 15.04 -9.54
CA VAL A 48 7.69 16.28 -8.92
C VAL A 48 7.34 16.02 -7.46
N TYR A 49 6.64 14.91 -7.18
CA TYR A 49 6.30 14.50 -5.82
C TYR A 49 7.54 14.26 -4.95
N ALA A 50 8.59 13.66 -5.52
CA ALA A 50 9.84 13.47 -4.81
C ALA A 50 10.54 14.81 -4.52
N ASP A 51 10.62 15.69 -5.52
CA ASP A 51 11.23 17.02 -5.41
C ASP A 51 10.54 17.90 -4.36
N HIS A 52 9.22 18.00 -4.41
CA HIS A 52 8.41 18.72 -3.41
C HIS A 52 8.61 18.23 -1.98
N ARG A 53 9.04 16.98 -1.79
CA ARG A 53 9.28 16.37 -0.48
C ARG A 53 10.75 16.36 -0.09
N GLY A 54 11.64 16.90 -0.92
CA GLY A 54 13.09 16.84 -0.69
C GLY A 54 13.65 15.41 -0.73
N LEU A 55 12.99 14.52 -1.48
CA LEU A 55 13.35 13.10 -1.60
C LEU A 55 13.78 12.79 -3.03
N SER A 56 14.55 11.72 -3.21
CA SER A 56 14.88 11.24 -4.56
C SER A 56 13.73 10.45 -5.18
N ALA A 57 13.54 10.56 -6.49
CA ALA A 57 12.53 9.77 -7.21
C ALA A 57 12.74 8.26 -7.04
N ALA A 58 13.99 7.80 -6.96
CA ALA A 58 14.33 6.40 -6.69
C ALA A 58 13.97 5.95 -5.26
N PHE A 59 14.00 6.87 -4.29
CA PHE A 59 13.53 6.58 -2.94
C PHE A 59 12.00 6.47 -2.89
N ILE A 60 11.27 7.39 -3.53
CA ILE A 60 9.81 7.27 -3.67
C ILE A 60 9.42 5.97 -4.39
N ALA A 61 10.11 5.62 -5.48
CA ALA A 61 9.84 4.36 -6.19
C ALA A 61 10.00 3.14 -5.29
N ARG A 62 11.05 3.09 -4.46
CA ARG A 62 11.27 2.01 -3.49
C ARG A 62 10.22 2.00 -2.39
N LEU A 63 9.83 3.16 -1.87
CA LEU A 63 8.75 3.27 -0.89
C LEU A 63 7.42 2.75 -1.45
N GLU A 64 7.12 3.05 -2.72
CA GLU A 64 5.87 2.62 -3.37
C GLU A 64 5.87 1.12 -3.73
N SER A 65 7.03 0.51 -4.00
CA SER A 65 7.10 -0.88 -4.49
C SER A 65 7.59 -1.91 -3.46
N ARG A 66 8.48 -1.52 -2.55
CA ARG A 66 9.19 -2.42 -1.62
C ARG A 66 9.49 -1.73 -0.29
N PRO A 67 8.48 -1.20 0.42
CA PRO A 67 8.70 -0.54 1.70
C PRO A 67 9.30 -1.49 2.76
N GLY A 68 9.02 -2.80 2.70
CA GLY A 68 9.59 -3.82 3.59
C GLY A 68 11.11 -3.89 3.61
N ASP A 69 11.77 -3.50 2.51
CA ASP A 69 13.23 -3.47 2.39
C ASP A 69 13.87 -2.22 3.01
N LEU A 70 13.06 -1.20 3.28
CA LEU A 70 13.50 0.08 3.84
C LEU A 70 13.48 0.03 5.37
N ARG A 71 14.28 0.91 5.99
CA ARG A 71 14.22 1.11 7.44
C ARG A 71 12.87 1.71 7.82
N LEU A 72 12.34 1.32 8.99
CA LEU A 72 11.09 1.86 9.51
C LEU A 72 11.12 3.40 9.60
N SER A 73 12.23 3.98 10.07
CA SER A 73 12.45 5.44 10.06
C SER A 73 12.24 6.08 8.68
N ALA A 74 12.75 5.44 7.62
CA ALA A 74 12.62 5.93 6.26
C ALA A 74 11.16 5.85 5.75
N VAL A 75 10.43 4.80 6.14
CA VAL A 75 9.00 4.65 5.83
C VAL A 75 8.16 5.68 6.57
N LEU A 76 8.41 5.89 7.87
CA LEU A 76 7.72 6.89 8.68
C LEU A 76 7.94 8.31 8.13
N ALA A 77 9.19 8.66 7.78
CA ALA A 77 9.50 9.92 7.10
C ALA A 77 8.78 10.04 5.73
N GLY A 78 8.73 8.93 4.99
CA GLY A 78 7.98 8.83 3.74
C GLY A 78 6.47 9.05 3.92
N LEU A 79 5.87 8.72 5.06
CA LEU A 79 4.45 8.94 5.33
C LEU A 79 4.15 10.25 6.08
N GLU A 80 5.18 10.95 6.53
CA GLU A 80 5.07 12.07 7.47
C GLU A 80 4.19 13.22 6.98
N SER A 81 4.31 13.59 5.71
CA SER A 81 3.57 14.71 5.11
C SER A 81 2.35 14.25 4.30
N THR A 82 1.90 13.01 4.52
CA THR A 82 0.68 12.48 3.92
C THR A 82 -0.43 12.44 4.98
N ALA A 83 -1.67 12.20 4.56
CA ALA A 83 -2.78 11.96 5.47
C ALA A 83 -2.71 10.59 6.16
N TYR A 84 -1.66 9.81 5.94
CA TYR A 84 -1.53 8.42 6.40
C TYR A 84 -0.34 8.24 7.35
N GLY A 85 -0.46 7.28 8.25
CA GLY A 85 0.59 6.83 9.14
C GLY A 85 0.59 5.31 9.27
N LEU A 86 1.47 4.79 10.12
CA LEU A 86 1.47 3.38 10.53
C LEU A 86 0.88 3.28 11.92
N ALA A 87 0.14 2.22 12.18
CA ALA A 87 -0.37 1.89 13.50
C ALA A 87 -0.12 0.40 13.80
N VAL A 88 -0.04 0.07 15.08
CA VAL A 88 0.05 -1.33 15.54
C VAL A 88 -1.33 -1.76 16.01
N VAL A 89 -1.80 -2.90 15.52
CA VAL A 89 -3.09 -3.48 15.92
C VAL A 89 -2.93 -4.97 16.20
N PRO A 90 -3.77 -5.57 17.06
CA PRO A 90 -3.86 -7.02 17.15
C PRO A 90 -4.22 -7.65 15.79
N ASP A 91 -3.64 -8.81 15.51
CA ASP A 91 -3.92 -9.59 14.29
C ASP A 91 -5.39 -9.96 14.19
N GLY A 92 -5.92 -9.92 12.96
CA GLY A 92 -7.30 -10.28 12.67
C GLY A 92 -8.34 -9.20 13.03
N ILE A 93 -7.93 -8.07 13.62
CA ILE A 93 -8.84 -6.94 13.82
C ILE A 93 -9.11 -6.25 12.48
N LYS A 94 -10.35 -6.37 12.02
CA LYS A 94 -10.89 -5.61 10.88
C LYS A 94 -11.36 -4.22 11.38
N ALA A 95 -10.99 -3.18 10.62
CA ALA A 95 -11.14 -1.76 10.93
C ALA A 95 -12.40 -1.36 11.71
N CYS A 96 -12.18 -0.71 12.85
CA CYS A 96 -13.14 0.13 13.60
C CYS A 96 -12.45 0.94 14.72
N ILE A 97 -11.18 0.66 15.04
CA ILE A 97 -10.51 1.18 16.23
C ILE A 97 -9.66 2.40 15.85
N ALA A 98 -9.73 3.46 16.64
CA ALA A 98 -8.73 4.51 16.66
C ALA A 98 -7.39 3.91 17.12
N ALA A 99 -6.58 3.48 16.16
CA ALA A 99 -5.30 2.85 16.46
C ALA A 99 -4.26 3.95 16.72
N GLU A 100 -3.43 3.74 17.75
CA GLU A 100 -2.34 4.66 18.05
C GLU A 100 -1.31 4.62 16.92
N LEU A 101 -0.99 5.79 16.38
CA LEU A 101 0.01 5.92 15.33
C LEU A 101 1.40 5.69 15.92
N VAL A 102 2.23 4.99 15.16
CA VAL A 102 3.65 4.87 15.43
C VAL A 102 4.29 6.24 15.28
N ASP A 103 4.85 6.74 16.37
CA ASP A 103 5.54 8.03 16.40
C ASP A 103 6.88 7.98 15.67
N ARG A 104 7.47 9.14 15.35
CA ARG A 104 8.72 9.23 14.58
C ARG A 104 9.92 8.57 15.27
N THR A 105 9.91 8.54 16.60
CA THR A 105 10.96 7.93 17.43
C THR A 105 10.77 6.41 17.56
N GLY A 106 9.57 5.92 17.24
CA GLY A 106 9.19 4.51 17.42
C GLY A 106 9.09 4.11 18.88
N ALA A 107 8.96 5.06 19.80
CA ALA A 107 8.92 4.79 21.24
C ALA A 107 7.66 4.02 21.64
N SER A 108 6.50 4.36 21.07
CA SER A 108 5.25 3.61 21.30
C SER A 108 5.38 2.16 20.83
N LEU A 109 5.88 1.97 19.60
CA LEU A 109 6.16 0.65 19.04
C LEU A 109 7.16 -0.16 19.88
N ALA A 110 8.25 0.47 20.34
CA ALA A 110 9.24 -0.18 21.19
C ALA A 110 8.61 -0.63 22.53
N ALA A 111 7.73 0.19 23.10
CA ALA A 111 6.99 -0.16 24.31
C ALA A 111 6.07 -1.36 24.08
N THR A 112 5.29 -1.36 22.98
CA THR A 112 4.43 -2.49 22.58
C THR A 112 5.24 -3.78 22.41
N ILE A 113 6.40 -3.74 21.75
CA ILE A 113 7.25 -4.94 21.58
C ILE A 113 7.77 -5.43 22.93
N ARG A 114 8.17 -4.53 23.84
CA ARG A 114 8.60 -4.92 25.19
C ARG A 114 7.46 -5.57 25.98
N GLU A 115 6.26 -5.02 25.90
CA GLU A 115 5.06 -5.56 26.56
C GLU A 115 4.75 -6.97 26.07
N VAL A 116 4.74 -7.20 24.75
CA VAL A 116 4.53 -8.52 24.15
C VAL A 116 5.57 -9.53 24.65
N VAL A 117 6.85 -9.15 24.64
CA VAL A 117 7.92 -10.03 25.11
C VAL A 117 7.78 -10.32 26.60
N GLN A 118 7.42 -9.34 27.41
CA GLN A 118 7.21 -9.52 28.84
C GLN A 118 5.99 -10.41 29.14
N ALA A 119 4.89 -10.21 28.42
CA ALA A 119 3.66 -10.98 28.58
C ALA A 119 3.83 -12.47 28.20
N SER A 120 4.81 -12.78 27.35
CA SER A 120 5.11 -14.17 26.98
C SER A 120 5.64 -15.02 28.14
N GLY A 121 6.16 -14.40 29.21
CA GLY A 121 6.74 -15.10 30.37
C GLY A 121 8.01 -15.91 30.08
N VAL A 122 8.52 -15.90 28.86
CA VAL A 122 9.74 -16.63 28.47
C VAL A 122 10.97 -15.72 28.43
N SER A 123 12.16 -16.31 28.50
CA SER A 123 13.40 -15.54 28.34
C SER A 123 13.47 -14.90 26.94
N MET A 124 14.10 -13.73 26.83
CA MET A 124 14.31 -13.05 25.54
C MET A 124 15.01 -13.94 24.48
N ARG A 125 15.88 -14.85 24.91
CA ARG A 125 16.53 -15.83 24.02
C ARG A 125 15.49 -16.81 23.46
N LEU A 126 14.70 -17.43 24.33
CA LEU A 126 13.69 -18.40 23.92
C LEU A 126 12.60 -17.75 23.06
N PHE A 127 12.20 -16.53 23.39
CA PHE A 127 11.27 -15.73 22.58
C PHE A 127 11.85 -15.45 21.19
N ALA A 128 13.11 -15.01 21.10
CA ALA A 128 13.76 -14.79 19.80
C ALA A 128 13.87 -16.08 18.97
N GLU A 129 14.23 -17.20 19.61
CA GLU A 129 14.29 -18.53 18.98
C GLU A 129 12.91 -18.98 18.46
N SER A 130 11.82 -18.80 19.23
CA SER A 130 10.46 -19.14 18.78
C SER A 130 9.98 -18.30 17.60
N MET A 131 10.54 -17.10 17.42
CA MET A 131 10.24 -16.22 16.29
C MET A 131 11.12 -16.46 15.06
N GLY A 132 12.16 -17.31 15.17
CA GLY A 132 13.16 -17.45 14.12
C GLY A 132 13.97 -16.18 13.84
N VAL A 133 14.06 -15.25 14.81
CA VAL A 133 14.85 -14.02 14.69
C VAL A 133 16.07 -14.06 15.62
N PRO A 134 17.23 -13.51 15.23
CA PRO A 134 18.37 -13.41 16.13
C PRO A 134 18.03 -12.59 17.38
N ARG A 135 18.51 -13.02 18.56
CA ARG A 135 18.34 -12.29 19.84
C ARG A 135 18.74 -10.82 19.75
N MET A 136 19.81 -10.51 19.02
CA MET A 136 20.28 -9.13 18.81
C MET A 136 19.26 -8.29 18.03
N THR A 137 18.55 -8.89 17.07
CA THR A 137 17.50 -8.23 16.30
C THR A 137 16.31 -7.88 17.19
N LEU A 138 15.86 -8.82 18.04
CA LEU A 138 14.79 -8.57 19.00
C LEU A 138 15.20 -7.47 20.01
N SER A 139 16.43 -7.54 20.53
CA SER A 139 16.95 -6.52 21.44
C SER A 139 16.96 -5.14 20.80
N ARG A 140 17.34 -5.02 19.52
CA ARG A 140 17.23 -3.76 18.78
C ARG A 140 15.78 -3.32 18.60
N ALA A 141 14.87 -4.23 18.28
CA ALA A 141 13.45 -3.91 18.11
C ALA A 141 12.82 -3.34 19.40
N GLN A 142 13.26 -3.81 20.56
CA GLN A 142 12.84 -3.30 21.86
C GLN A 142 13.44 -1.95 22.25
N ASN A 143 14.54 -1.51 21.62
CA ASN A 143 15.24 -0.28 22.01
C ASN A 143 15.06 0.84 20.96
N ASP A 144 15.23 0.49 19.69
CA ASP A 144 15.09 1.37 18.54
C ASP A 144 14.58 0.57 17.33
N PRO A 145 13.26 0.37 17.21
CA PRO A 145 12.68 -0.30 16.06
C PRO A 145 12.85 0.51 14.76
N THR A 146 13.11 1.82 14.83
CA THR A 146 13.21 2.69 13.65
C THR A 146 14.47 2.43 12.83
N ALA A 147 15.52 1.88 13.46
CA ALA A 147 16.76 1.46 12.81
C ALA A 147 16.64 0.13 12.05
N LEU A 148 15.59 -0.66 12.33
CA LEU A 148 15.36 -1.95 11.68
C LEU A 148 14.63 -1.79 10.35
N LYS A 149 14.77 -2.80 9.47
CA LYS A 149 13.95 -2.92 8.27
C LYS A 149 12.49 -3.13 8.66
N LEU A 150 11.57 -2.57 7.88
CA LEU A 150 10.13 -2.73 8.10
C LEU A 150 9.72 -4.21 8.11
N SER A 151 10.25 -5.02 7.20
CA SER A 151 10.02 -6.48 7.16
C SER A 151 10.39 -7.19 8.48
N VAL A 152 11.49 -6.78 9.10
CA VAL A 152 11.95 -7.33 10.38
C VAL A 152 11.03 -6.90 11.53
N VAL A 153 10.62 -5.64 11.56
CA VAL A 153 9.66 -5.13 12.56
C VAL A 153 8.34 -5.90 12.46
N ARG A 154 7.83 -6.11 11.23
CA ARG A 154 6.62 -6.91 10.99
C ARG A 154 6.75 -8.34 11.48
N ALA A 155 7.89 -8.99 11.23
CA ALA A 155 8.11 -10.37 11.71
C ALA A 155 8.09 -10.45 13.25
N VAL A 156 8.67 -9.46 13.94
CA VAL A 156 8.64 -9.39 15.41
C VAL A 156 7.21 -9.14 15.92
N LEU A 157 6.45 -8.26 15.28
CA LEU A 157 5.05 -8.00 15.64
C LEU A 157 4.16 -9.23 15.41
N ALA A 158 4.29 -9.90 14.26
CA ALA A 158 3.48 -11.05 13.89
C ALA A 158 3.61 -12.21 14.90
N ALA A 159 4.80 -12.40 15.47
CA ALA A 159 5.00 -13.36 16.54
C ALA A 159 4.25 -13.02 17.84
N GLY A 160 4.04 -11.73 18.08
CA GLY A 160 3.18 -11.22 19.15
C GLY A 160 1.69 -11.22 18.81
N ARG A 161 1.29 -11.78 17.66
CA ARG A 161 -0.06 -11.64 17.08
C ARG A 161 -0.47 -10.17 16.91
N LEU A 162 0.49 -9.35 16.52
CA LEU A 162 0.28 -7.95 16.18
C LEU A 162 0.64 -7.72 14.71
N SER A 163 -0.08 -6.80 14.10
CA SER A 163 0.12 -6.35 12.72
C SER A 163 0.45 -4.87 12.70
N LEU A 164 1.34 -4.51 11.78
CA LEU A 164 1.56 -3.12 11.41
C LEU A 164 0.66 -2.79 10.22
N VAL A 165 -0.22 -1.81 10.38
CA VAL A 165 -1.23 -1.42 9.39
C VAL A 165 -1.11 0.04 9.01
N VAL A 166 -1.63 0.41 7.85
CA VAL A 166 -1.77 1.82 7.47
C VAL A 166 -3.03 2.38 8.13
N SER A 167 -2.94 3.60 8.63
CA SER A 167 -4.04 4.29 9.29
C SER A 167 -4.11 5.76 8.84
N VAL A 168 -5.30 6.34 8.83
CA VAL A 168 -5.51 7.78 8.60
C VAL A 168 -4.99 8.55 9.82
N ARG A 169 -4.14 9.57 9.58
CA ARG A 169 -3.54 10.36 10.66
C ARG A 169 -4.59 11.08 11.51
N ASP A 170 -5.62 11.61 10.86
CA ASP A 170 -6.77 12.18 11.54
C ASP A 170 -7.75 11.08 11.92
N GLY A 171 -7.91 10.84 13.22
CA GLY A 171 -8.85 9.84 13.76
C GLY A 171 -8.31 8.42 13.94
N GLY A 172 -7.13 8.10 13.42
CA GLY A 172 -6.49 6.79 13.65
C GLY A 172 -7.22 5.61 12.99
N MET A 173 -8.05 5.89 11.98
CA MET A 173 -8.83 4.87 11.28
C MET A 173 -7.92 3.94 10.47
N VAL A 174 -7.91 2.66 10.83
CA VAL A 174 -7.16 1.62 10.11
C VAL A 174 -7.72 1.45 8.70
N MET A 175 -6.86 1.55 7.70
CA MET A 175 -7.20 1.33 6.30
C MET A 175 -7.32 -0.17 6.01
N GLN A 176 -8.37 -0.57 5.31
CA GLN A 176 -8.61 -1.92 4.83
C GLN A 176 -8.40 -2.01 3.31
N PRO A 177 -8.25 -3.23 2.77
CA PRO A 177 -8.25 -3.46 1.33
C PRO A 177 -9.40 -2.77 0.58
N GLU A 178 -10.59 -2.74 1.16
CA GLU A 178 -11.79 -2.16 0.56
C GLU A 178 -11.77 -0.63 0.50
N ASP A 179 -10.93 0.02 1.31
CA ASP A 179 -10.81 1.48 1.35
C ASP A 179 -9.97 2.03 0.18
N TRP A 180 -9.25 1.17 -0.52
CA TRP A 180 -8.42 1.53 -1.67
C TRP A 180 -9.14 1.27 -2.98
N ASP A 181 -8.95 2.17 -3.94
CA ASP A 181 -9.50 1.96 -5.26
C ASP A 181 -8.80 0.78 -5.95
N LEU A 182 -9.54 0.00 -6.73
CA LEU A 182 -8.97 -1.12 -7.49
C LEU A 182 -7.80 -0.70 -8.38
N GLY A 183 -7.83 0.52 -8.93
CA GLY A 183 -6.71 1.08 -9.68
C GLY A 183 -5.47 1.33 -8.81
N GLU A 184 -5.64 1.63 -7.53
CA GLU A 184 -4.53 1.73 -6.59
C GLU A 184 -3.99 0.33 -6.25
N ILE A 185 -4.85 -0.68 -6.13
CA ILE A 185 -4.43 -2.04 -5.76
C ILE A 185 -3.82 -2.81 -6.93
N ALA A 186 -4.53 -2.88 -8.06
CA ALA A 186 -4.26 -3.86 -9.12
C ALA A 186 -3.55 -3.28 -10.34
N ALA A 187 -3.47 -1.95 -10.48
CA ALA A 187 -2.96 -1.37 -11.71
C ALA A 187 -1.45 -1.54 -11.90
N GLN A 188 -1.10 -2.53 -12.71
CA GLN A 188 0.25 -2.78 -13.19
C GLN A 188 0.41 -2.29 -14.64
N ALA A 189 1.58 -1.76 -14.94
CA ALA A 189 2.09 -1.50 -16.27
C ALA A 189 2.44 -2.83 -16.96
N ARG A 190 2.79 -2.74 -18.25
CA ARG A 190 3.18 -3.87 -19.09
C ARG A 190 4.22 -4.76 -18.39
N GLY A 191 4.01 -6.07 -18.45
CA GLY A 191 4.90 -7.09 -17.86
C GLY A 191 4.64 -7.39 -16.38
N GLY A 192 3.69 -6.70 -15.73
CA GLY A 192 3.32 -6.93 -14.33
C GLY A 192 4.34 -6.42 -13.30
N GLU A 193 5.56 -6.10 -13.73
CA GLU A 193 6.65 -5.73 -12.82
C GLU A 193 6.55 -4.31 -12.26
N ARG A 194 5.89 -3.40 -12.97
CA ARG A 194 5.82 -1.97 -12.60
C ARG A 194 4.38 -1.57 -12.42
N ARG A 195 4.07 -0.66 -11.49
CA ARG A 195 2.73 -0.09 -11.35
C ARG A 195 2.51 1.07 -12.32
N LEU A 196 1.24 1.38 -12.65
CA LEU A 196 0.91 2.53 -13.50
C LEU A 196 1.36 3.86 -12.87
N ALA A 197 1.56 4.88 -13.71
CA ALA A 197 2.03 6.17 -13.25
C ALA A 197 1.00 6.83 -12.32
N GLY A 198 1.27 6.84 -11.01
CA GLY A 198 0.32 7.31 -9.97
C GLY A 198 -0.10 8.79 -10.00
N HIS A 199 0.25 9.53 -11.04
CA HIS A 199 -0.28 10.89 -11.30
C HIS A 199 -1.46 10.86 -12.29
N ARG A 200 -1.77 9.69 -12.84
CA ARG A 200 -2.89 9.47 -13.74
C ARG A 200 -3.81 8.46 -13.11
N VAL A 201 -5.11 8.64 -13.34
CA VAL A 201 -6.13 7.70 -12.89
C VAL A 201 -5.98 6.40 -13.69
N PRO A 202 -5.73 5.25 -13.04
CA PRO A 202 -5.81 3.95 -13.68
C PRO A 202 -7.24 3.66 -14.12
N VAL A 203 -7.40 3.17 -15.34
CA VAL A 203 -8.68 2.73 -15.88
C VAL A 203 -8.55 1.27 -16.25
N HIS A 204 -9.51 0.47 -15.79
CA HIS A 204 -9.60 -0.94 -16.14
C HIS A 204 -9.99 -1.07 -17.61
N THR A 205 -9.19 -1.82 -18.37
CA THR A 205 -9.37 -2.10 -19.79
C THR A 205 -9.36 -3.62 -19.97
N PRO A 206 -10.50 -4.32 -19.77
CA PRO A 206 -10.54 -5.78 -19.73
C PRO A 206 -10.12 -6.42 -21.05
N GLU A 207 -10.38 -5.74 -22.17
CA GLU A 207 -9.94 -6.14 -23.51
C GLU A 207 -8.59 -5.55 -23.88
N GLY A 208 -7.85 -4.96 -22.94
CA GLY A 208 -6.64 -4.19 -23.24
C GLY A 208 -6.91 -2.80 -23.80
N PRO A 209 -5.96 -1.85 -23.64
CA PRO A 209 -6.12 -0.50 -24.17
C PRO A 209 -5.92 -0.47 -25.69
N ARG A 210 -6.64 0.40 -26.41
CA ARG A 210 -6.56 0.51 -27.88
C ARG A 210 -5.13 0.66 -28.42
N TRP A 211 -4.27 1.41 -27.73
CA TRP A 211 -2.88 1.57 -28.15
C TRP A 211 -2.14 0.23 -28.21
N TRP A 212 -2.46 -0.73 -27.35
CA TRP A 212 -1.85 -2.07 -27.34
C TRP A 212 -2.11 -2.80 -28.65
N TRP A 213 -3.37 -2.86 -29.08
CA TRP A 213 -3.77 -3.52 -30.32
C TRP A 213 -3.16 -2.84 -31.55
N HIS A 214 -3.10 -1.52 -31.58
CA HIS A 214 -2.59 -0.79 -32.73
C HIS A 214 -1.06 -0.79 -32.87
N THR A 215 -0.32 -0.95 -31.76
CA THR A 215 1.13 -0.75 -31.78
C THR A 215 1.94 -1.94 -31.31
N HIS A 216 1.36 -2.85 -30.52
CA HIS A 216 2.11 -3.89 -29.80
C HIS A 216 1.74 -5.31 -30.19
N GLU A 217 0.48 -5.62 -30.50
CA GLU A 217 0.07 -6.97 -30.89
C GLU A 217 0.91 -7.51 -32.06
N ALA A 218 1.18 -6.66 -33.06
CA ALA A 218 2.00 -7.01 -34.21
C ALA A 218 3.47 -7.28 -33.87
N LEU A 219 3.99 -6.72 -32.76
CA LEU A 219 5.39 -6.82 -32.34
C LEU A 219 5.62 -7.96 -31.35
N THR A 220 4.60 -8.32 -30.56
CA THR A 220 4.68 -9.39 -29.56
C THR A 220 3.45 -10.30 -29.62
N PRO A 221 3.33 -11.13 -30.67
CA PRO A 221 2.22 -12.07 -30.80
C PRO A 221 2.17 -13.03 -29.61
N GLY A 222 0.99 -13.17 -28.99
CA GLY A 222 0.77 -14.06 -27.85
C GLY A 222 1.00 -13.44 -26.47
N GLU A 223 1.48 -12.19 -26.37
CA GLU A 223 1.48 -11.47 -25.10
C GLU A 223 0.05 -11.06 -24.69
N VAL A 224 -0.26 -11.20 -23.40
CA VAL A 224 -1.55 -10.78 -22.83
C VAL A 224 -1.58 -9.26 -22.72
N ALA A 225 -2.64 -8.65 -23.25
CA ALA A 225 -2.83 -7.20 -23.15
C ALA A 225 -2.95 -6.76 -21.67
N PRO A 226 -2.40 -5.59 -21.29
CA PRO A 226 -2.53 -5.11 -19.93
C PRO A 226 -4.00 -4.79 -19.61
N GLN A 227 -4.49 -5.29 -18.48
CA GLN A 227 -5.87 -5.06 -18.03
C GLN A 227 -6.09 -3.67 -17.41
N TRP A 228 -5.03 -2.88 -17.27
CA TRP A 228 -5.09 -1.52 -16.74
C TRP A 228 -4.30 -0.59 -17.66
N SER A 229 -4.84 0.59 -17.92
CA SER A 229 -4.13 1.67 -18.62
C SER A 229 -4.35 2.98 -17.90
N THR A 230 -3.39 3.90 -18.01
CA THR A 230 -3.67 5.30 -17.73
C THR A 230 -4.30 5.90 -18.97
N VAL A 231 -5.27 6.78 -18.79
CA VAL A 231 -5.83 7.49 -19.91
C VAL A 231 -4.82 8.50 -20.46
N GLY A 232 -4.64 8.53 -21.79
CA GLY A 232 -3.91 9.59 -22.47
C GLY A 232 -4.69 10.91 -22.42
N PRO A 233 -4.08 12.05 -22.76
CA PRO A 233 -4.72 13.37 -22.71
C PRO A 233 -6.04 13.48 -23.49
N ASP A 234 -6.30 12.59 -24.46
CA ASP A 234 -7.42 12.66 -25.38
C ASP A 234 -8.67 11.85 -24.96
N PHE A 235 -8.67 11.26 -23.76
CA PHE A 235 -9.85 10.55 -23.24
C PHE A 235 -10.03 10.92 -21.77
N ILE A 236 -11.06 11.69 -21.46
CA ILE A 236 -11.54 11.88 -20.08
C ILE A 236 -12.78 10.99 -20.02
N PRO A 237 -12.74 9.82 -19.36
CA PRO A 237 -13.95 9.06 -19.19
C PRO A 237 -14.86 9.90 -18.26
N ASP A 238 -16.05 10.23 -18.75
CA ASP A 238 -17.07 10.99 -18.04
C ASP A 238 -17.69 10.11 -16.93
N VAL A 239 -16.88 9.71 -15.95
CA VAL A 239 -17.28 8.82 -14.86
C VAL A 239 -17.44 9.65 -13.58
N PRO A 240 -18.67 9.79 -13.05
CA PRO A 240 -18.95 10.54 -11.82
C PRO A 240 -18.12 10.08 -10.61
N ALA A 241 -17.75 8.80 -10.56
CA ALA A 241 -17.02 8.16 -9.47
C ALA A 241 -15.66 8.79 -9.13
N TYR A 242 -15.09 9.63 -10.03
CA TYR A 242 -13.78 10.26 -9.81
C TYR A 242 -13.84 11.79 -9.64
N ARG A 243 -15.03 12.42 -9.71
CA ARG A 243 -15.22 13.80 -9.21
C ARG A 243 -15.39 13.85 -7.70
N GLU A 244 -15.77 12.73 -7.11
CA GLU A 244 -16.02 12.61 -5.68
C GLU A 244 -14.92 11.74 -5.06
N VAL A 245 -13.71 12.30 -4.92
CA VAL A 245 -12.89 11.89 -3.77
C VAL A 245 -13.82 12.01 -2.56
N PRO A 246 -13.94 11.00 -1.68
CA PRO A 246 -14.90 11.05 -0.61
C PRO A 246 -14.71 12.33 0.20
N ARG A 247 -15.70 13.23 0.15
CA ARG A 247 -15.61 14.59 0.73
C ARG A 247 -15.34 14.59 2.24
N TRP A 248 -15.44 13.44 2.91
CA TRP A 248 -15.11 13.30 4.33
C TRP A 248 -13.61 13.41 4.63
N ILE A 249 -12.71 13.33 3.62
CA ILE A 249 -11.29 13.64 3.80
C ILE A 249 -11.03 15.17 3.81
N ASP A 250 -11.92 15.96 3.20
CA ASP A 250 -11.78 17.43 3.06
C ASP A 250 -12.71 18.23 3.99
N GLN A 251 -13.49 17.57 4.85
CA GLN A 251 -14.32 18.23 5.86
C GLN A 251 -13.55 18.41 7.17
N ARG A 252 -12.58 19.33 7.19
CA ARG A 252 -12.10 20.04 8.38
C ARG A 252 -11.32 21.29 8.00
#